data_AF-A0A2S8S2X4-F1
#
_entry.id   AF-A0A2S8S2X4-F1
#
_cell.length_a   1.000
_cell.length_b   1.000
_cell.length_c   1.000
_cell.angle_alpha   90.00
_cell.angle_beta   90.00
_cell.angle_gamma   90.00
#
_symmetry.space_group_name_H-M   'P 1'
#
loop_
_entity.id
_entity.type
_entity.pdbx_description
1 polymer ?
#
loop_
_entity_poly.entity_id
_entity_poly.type
_entity_poly.pdbx_seq_one_letter_code
_entity_poly.pdbx_strand_id
1 'polypeptide(L)'
;MNKLNSLLLVAGVVALAACNNPDRYGAGGAGAGGMGAGGISQGGLGDPSDPNSIAYFNQTVGDRVHFAVDQSTLSPEAQTTLTQQANWLNSHPAYTAIIEGHADEQGTRAYNLALGDRRANAAKNFLIANGVAGTRLQTVSYGKERPLAVCSDEACYTQNRRAVTVLGAAGGV
;
A
#
# COMPACT_ATOMS: atom_id res chain seq x y z
N MET A 1 -25.08 -69.83 35.56
CA MET A 1 -25.51 -70.52 34.33
C MET A 1 -25.87 -69.49 33.28
N ASN A 2 -24.99 -69.37 32.28
CA ASN A 2 -25.28 -69.14 30.85
C ASN A 2 -25.82 -67.76 30.41
N LYS A 3 -25.37 -67.11 29.33
CA LYS A 3 -24.36 -67.38 28.28
C LYS A 3 -24.14 -66.06 27.48
N LEU A 4 -22.89 -65.85 27.07
CA LEU A 4 -22.36 -65.33 25.79
C LEU A 4 -22.98 -64.13 25.01
N ASN A 5 -22.07 -63.19 24.69
CA ASN A 5 -21.75 -62.55 23.40
C ASN A 5 -22.85 -61.94 22.50
N SER A 6 -22.70 -60.64 22.21
CA SER A 6 -22.46 -60.19 20.83
C SER A 6 -21.78 -58.82 20.78
N LEU A 7 -20.67 -58.80 20.03
CA LEU A 7 -19.99 -57.64 19.45
C LEU A 7 -20.98 -56.78 18.64
N LEU A 8 -20.87 -55.46 18.72
CA LEU A 8 -21.08 -54.57 17.56
C LEU A 8 -20.39 -53.22 17.82
N LEU A 9 -19.25 -53.05 17.15
CA LEU A 9 -18.60 -51.77 16.88
C LEU A 9 -19.55 -50.90 16.06
N VAL A 10 -19.84 -49.67 16.50
CA VAL A 10 -20.17 -48.57 15.60
C VAL A 10 -19.39 -47.33 16.06
N ALA A 11 -18.34 -47.02 15.31
CA ALA A 11 -17.65 -45.75 15.35
C ALA A 11 -18.56 -44.68 14.74
N GLY A 12 -18.84 -43.61 15.49
CA GLY A 12 -19.55 -42.43 15.01
C GLY A 12 -18.63 -41.22 14.99
N VAL A 13 -17.71 -41.16 14.03
CA VAL A 13 -16.96 -39.93 13.74
C VAL A 13 -17.89 -39.01 12.95
N VAL A 14 -18.43 -37.98 13.59
CA VAL A 14 -19.13 -36.90 12.89
C VAL A 14 -18.06 -36.00 12.27
N ALA A 15 -17.64 -36.35 11.06
CA ALA A 15 -16.88 -35.45 10.21
C ALA A 15 -17.86 -34.47 9.56
N LEU A 16 -17.83 -33.21 9.98
CA LEU A 16 -18.48 -32.12 9.26
C LEU A 16 -17.63 -31.80 8.01
N ALA A 17 -17.80 -32.60 6.95
CA ALA A 17 -17.30 -32.27 5.64
C ALA A 17 -18.22 -31.20 5.03
N ALA A 18 -17.82 -29.94 5.12
CA ALA A 18 -18.41 -28.89 4.31
C ALA A 18 -17.91 -29.08 2.87
N CYS A 19 -18.69 -29.80 2.05
CA CYS A 19 -18.52 -29.80 0.61
C CYS A 19 -18.90 -28.40 0.08
N ASN A 20 -17.89 -27.62 -0.32
CA ASN A 20 -18.09 -26.45 -1.16
C ASN A 20 -18.44 -26.95 -2.57
N ASN A 21 -19.73 -26.99 -2.91
CA ASN A 21 -20.20 -27.26 -4.27
C ASN A 21 -20.36 -25.91 -5.00
N PRO A 22 -19.48 -25.55 -5.95
CA PRO A 22 -19.65 -24.34 -6.74
C PRO A 22 -20.82 -24.40 -7.74
N ASP A 23 -21.48 -25.55 -7.89
CA ASP A 23 -22.51 -25.77 -8.92
C ASP A 23 -23.96 -25.68 -8.42
N ARG A 24 -24.23 -24.92 -7.35
CA ARG A 24 -25.61 -24.77 -6.84
C ARG A 24 -26.51 -23.88 -7.71
N TYR A 25 -25.93 -23.18 -8.69
CA TYR A 25 -26.66 -22.46 -9.72
C TYR A 25 -26.19 -22.96 -11.08
N GLY A 26 -26.98 -23.85 -11.68
CA GLY A 26 -26.62 -24.50 -12.94
C GLY A 26 -26.31 -23.49 -14.05
N ALA A 27 -25.13 -23.63 -14.63
CA ALA A 27 -24.83 -23.17 -15.97
C ALA A 27 -23.83 -24.15 -16.58
N GLY A 28 -24.34 -25.17 -17.28
CA GLY A 28 -23.54 -25.92 -18.23
C GLY A 28 -23.10 -24.97 -19.34
N GLY A 29 -21.79 -24.78 -19.50
CA GLY A 29 -21.24 -23.96 -20.57
C GLY A 29 -19.76 -23.68 -20.35
N ALA A 30 -18.91 -24.44 -21.04
CA ALA A 30 -17.48 -24.18 -21.14
C ALA A 30 -17.23 -22.80 -21.76
N GLY A 31 -16.45 -21.97 -21.07
CA GLY A 31 -16.03 -20.66 -21.53
C GLY A 31 -15.54 -19.82 -20.36
N ALA A 32 -14.28 -19.99 -19.99
CA ALA A 32 -13.63 -19.20 -18.94
C ALA A 32 -13.44 -17.74 -19.40
N GLY A 33 -14.53 -16.97 -19.35
CA GLY A 33 -14.54 -15.52 -19.30
C GLY A 33 -14.83 -15.11 -17.85
N GLY A 34 -13.79 -14.87 -17.06
CA GLY A 34 -13.93 -14.44 -15.68
C GLY A 34 -14.24 -12.95 -15.58
N MET A 35 -15.51 -12.57 -15.68
CA MET A 35 -16.01 -11.28 -15.19
C MET A 35 -16.46 -11.46 -13.73
N GLY A 36 -15.65 -10.98 -12.79
CA GLY A 36 -15.92 -11.02 -11.35
C GLY A 36 -16.07 -9.61 -10.76
N ALA A 37 -17.33 -9.27 -10.44
CA ALA A 37 -17.79 -8.42 -9.34
C ALA A 37 -17.06 -7.08 -9.04
N GLY A 38 -17.69 -5.97 -9.45
CA GLY A 38 -17.79 -4.76 -8.61
C GLY A 38 -16.55 -3.89 -8.43
N GLY A 39 -15.62 -3.86 -9.38
CA GLY A 39 -14.46 -2.96 -9.33
C GLY A 39 -14.77 -1.59 -9.95
N ILE A 40 -14.68 -0.53 -9.15
CA ILE A 40 -14.40 0.85 -9.62
C ILE A 40 -13.37 0.76 -10.76
N SER A 41 -13.64 1.36 -11.92
CA SER A 41 -12.73 1.31 -13.08
C SER A 41 -11.34 1.84 -12.70
N GLN A 42 -10.44 0.92 -12.33
CA GLN A 42 -9.05 1.13 -11.95
C GLN A 42 -8.17 1.35 -13.21
N GLY A 43 -8.72 1.94 -14.26
CA GLY A 43 -8.06 2.05 -15.57
C GLY A 43 -6.80 2.90 -15.57
N GLY A 44 -6.54 3.68 -14.50
CA GLY A 44 -5.38 4.54 -14.37
C GLY A 44 -4.26 4.03 -13.45
N LEU A 45 -4.52 3.04 -12.59
CA LEU A 45 -3.49 2.52 -11.65
C LEU A 45 -2.78 1.26 -12.18
N GLY A 46 -3.44 0.50 -13.05
CA GLY A 46 -2.95 -0.78 -13.56
C GLY A 46 -3.01 -1.92 -12.54
N ASP A 47 -2.45 -3.08 -12.91
CA ASP A 47 -2.44 -4.30 -12.10
C ASP A 47 -1.25 -4.30 -11.12
N PRO A 48 -1.44 -4.66 -9.83
CA PRO A 48 -0.33 -4.77 -8.86
C PRO A 48 0.77 -5.77 -9.21
N SER A 49 0.52 -6.69 -10.15
CA SER A 49 1.48 -7.70 -10.63
C SER A 49 2.27 -7.20 -11.84
N ASP A 50 1.87 -6.10 -12.48
CA ASP A 50 2.58 -5.47 -13.59
C ASP A 50 3.66 -4.52 -13.06
N PRO A 51 4.96 -4.81 -13.25
CA PRO A 51 6.05 -3.96 -12.75
C PRO A 51 6.03 -2.52 -13.24
N ASN A 52 5.33 -2.22 -14.33
CA ASN A 52 5.25 -0.88 -14.92
C ASN A 52 4.07 -0.05 -14.39
N SER A 53 3.23 -0.62 -13.53
CA SER A 53 2.00 0.01 -13.06
C SER A 53 2.21 0.86 -11.81
N ILE A 54 1.33 1.85 -11.62
CA ILE A 54 1.30 2.64 -10.39
C ILE A 54 0.90 1.75 -9.20
N ALA A 55 0.04 0.76 -9.41
CA ALA A 55 -0.36 -0.18 -8.38
C ALA A 55 0.83 -1.01 -7.85
N TYR A 56 1.71 -1.49 -8.73
CA TYR A 56 2.94 -2.20 -8.34
C TYR A 56 3.88 -1.29 -7.55
N PHE A 57 4.06 -0.04 -7.97
CA PHE A 57 4.85 0.93 -7.19
C PHE A 57 4.29 1.09 -5.78
N ASN A 58 2.99 1.30 -5.63
CA ASN A 58 2.38 1.54 -4.33
C ASN A 58 2.47 0.34 -3.38
N GLN A 59 2.32 -0.88 -3.91
CA GLN A 59 2.18 -2.09 -3.09
C GLN A 59 3.48 -2.87 -2.92
N THR A 60 4.29 -2.94 -3.97
CA THR A 60 5.50 -3.78 -4.02
C THR A 60 6.76 -2.99 -3.76
N VAL A 61 6.89 -1.79 -4.34
CA VAL A 61 8.03 -0.89 -4.06
C VAL A 61 7.83 -0.15 -2.72
N GLY A 62 6.58 0.21 -2.43
CA GLY A 62 6.20 1.01 -1.27
C GLY A 62 6.23 2.50 -1.59
N ASP A 63 5.07 3.15 -1.49
CA ASP A 63 4.87 4.57 -1.80
C ASP A 63 5.30 5.52 -0.68
N ARG A 64 5.51 5.03 0.55
CA ARG A 64 5.62 5.87 1.74
C ARG A 64 6.85 5.58 2.58
N VAL A 65 7.31 6.62 3.27
CA VAL A 65 8.31 6.53 4.33
C VAL A 65 7.84 7.25 5.59
N HIS A 66 8.29 6.77 6.74
CA HIS A 66 7.89 7.28 8.05
C HIS A 66 9.01 8.07 8.74
N PHE A 67 8.61 8.90 9.70
CA PHE A 67 9.52 9.75 10.47
C PHE A 67 9.23 9.64 11.97
N ALA A 68 10.29 9.82 12.76
CA ALA A 68 10.18 10.01 14.20
C ALA A 68 9.47 11.35 14.53
N VAL A 69 9.00 11.45 15.78
CA VAL A 69 8.38 12.66 16.34
C VAL A 69 9.28 13.87 16.12
N ASP A 70 8.72 14.96 15.59
CA ASP A 70 9.43 16.22 15.31
C ASP A 70 10.66 16.13 14.39
N GLN A 71 10.87 15.01 13.70
CA GLN A 71 12.02 14.82 12.81
C GLN A 71 11.62 14.82 11.33
N SER A 72 12.56 15.25 10.49
CA SER A 72 12.56 15.07 9.03
C SER A 72 13.77 14.27 8.53
N THR A 73 14.54 13.67 9.44
CA THR A 73 15.68 12.81 9.13
C THR A 73 15.20 11.45 8.65
N LEU A 74 15.78 10.94 7.56
CA LEU A 74 15.43 9.64 6.99
C LEU A 74 16.11 8.52 7.79
N SER A 75 15.32 7.59 8.32
CA SER A 75 15.82 6.36 8.94
C SER A 75 16.45 5.42 7.89
N PRO A 76 17.26 4.42 8.29
CA PRO A 76 17.77 3.41 7.36
C PRO A 76 16.67 2.69 6.56
N GLU A 77 15.53 2.41 7.19
CA GLU A 77 14.38 1.78 6.55
C GLU A 77 13.74 2.71 5.50
N ALA A 78 13.61 4.01 5.83
CA ALA A 78 13.15 5.02 4.89
C ALA A 78 14.09 5.17 3.69
N GLN A 79 15.41 5.18 3.93
CA GLN A 79 16.42 5.23 2.87
C GLN A 79 16.37 3.98 1.99
N THR A 80 16.15 2.81 2.56
CA THR A 80 15.98 1.55 1.81
C THR A 80 14.78 1.64 0.87
N THR A 81 13.63 2.08 1.38
CA THR A 81 12.41 2.26 0.59
C THR A 81 12.61 3.30 -0.52
N LEU A 82 13.19 4.46 -0.20
CA LEU A 82 13.47 5.51 -1.19
C LEU A 82 14.49 5.07 -2.25
N THR A 83 15.43 4.19 -1.90
CA THR A 83 16.36 3.60 -2.88
C THR A 83 15.60 2.74 -3.88
N GLN A 84 14.65 1.93 -3.42
CA GLN A 84 13.79 1.14 -4.31
C GLN A 84 12.91 2.04 -5.18
N GLN A 85 12.33 3.10 -4.61
CA GLN A 85 11.57 4.10 -5.37
C GLN A 85 12.43 4.78 -6.43
N ALA A 86 13.67 5.18 -6.11
CA ALA A 86 14.59 5.81 -7.05
C ALA A 86 14.92 4.87 -8.21
N ASN A 87 15.24 3.61 -7.92
CA ASN A 87 15.52 2.59 -8.94
C ASN A 87 14.34 2.43 -9.90
N TRP A 88 13.11 2.35 -9.36
CA TRP A 88 11.90 2.23 -10.16
C TRP A 88 11.63 3.49 -11.00
N LEU A 89 11.78 4.69 -10.42
CA LEU A 89 11.60 5.95 -11.15
C LEU A 89 12.64 6.15 -12.26
N ASN A 90 13.86 5.65 -12.07
CA ASN A 90 14.92 5.69 -13.07
C ASN A 90 14.65 4.72 -14.22
N SER A 91 14.09 3.53 -13.96
CA SER A 91 13.70 2.58 -15.01
C SER A 91 12.42 2.98 -15.75
N HIS A 92 11.59 3.85 -15.17
CA HIS A 92 10.35 4.33 -15.78
C HIS A 92 10.36 5.85 -15.98
N PRO A 93 11.14 6.37 -16.95
CA PRO A 93 11.36 7.81 -17.13
C PRO A 93 10.09 8.59 -17.51
N ALA A 94 9.05 7.91 -17.98
CA ALA A 94 7.75 8.51 -18.29
C ALA A 94 6.99 8.97 -17.03
N TYR A 95 7.24 8.44 -15.84
CA TYR A 95 6.50 8.90 -14.67
C TYR A 95 7.07 10.20 -14.09
N THR A 96 6.20 11.04 -13.57
CA THR A 96 6.57 12.12 -12.66
C THR A 96 6.11 11.76 -11.25
N ALA A 97 6.58 12.48 -10.23
CA ALA A 97 6.11 12.24 -8.87
C ALA A 97 5.93 13.54 -8.07
N ILE A 98 4.89 13.54 -7.25
CA ILE A 98 4.65 14.53 -6.21
C ILE A 98 4.93 13.86 -4.87
N ILE A 99 5.85 14.42 -4.08
CA ILE A 99 6.12 13.96 -2.72
C ILE A 99 5.27 14.78 -1.75
N GLU A 100 4.31 14.12 -1.12
CA GLU A 100 3.39 14.70 -0.15
C GLU A 100 3.96 14.55 1.27
N GLY A 101 4.14 15.65 1.99
CA GLY A 101 4.64 15.67 3.36
C GLY A 101 3.51 15.81 4.39
N HIS A 102 3.53 14.95 5.41
CA HIS A 102 2.51 14.89 6.46
C HIS A 102 3.12 14.93 7.87
N ALA A 103 2.32 15.41 8.82
CA ALA A 103 2.59 15.42 10.25
C ALA A 103 1.41 14.85 11.02
N ASP A 104 1.63 14.46 12.26
CA ASP A 104 0.56 14.06 13.17
C ASP A 104 -0.20 15.29 13.70
N GLU A 105 -1.22 15.07 14.53
CA GLU A 105 -2.14 16.11 14.96
C GLU A 105 -1.55 17.09 15.98
N GLN A 106 -0.41 16.75 16.58
CA GLN A 106 0.23 17.48 17.67
C GLN A 106 0.87 18.77 17.16
N GLY A 107 0.86 19.82 17.99
CA GLY A 107 1.45 21.12 17.63
C GLY A 107 0.56 22.01 16.76
N THR A 108 1.10 23.15 16.33
CA THR A 108 0.33 24.17 15.59
C THR A 108 0.21 23.81 14.11
N ARG A 109 -0.86 24.30 13.45
CA ARG A 109 -1.06 24.11 12.01
C ARG A 109 0.15 24.60 11.19
N ALA A 110 0.62 25.81 11.44
CA ALA A 110 1.74 26.41 10.71
C ALA A 110 3.04 25.61 10.91
N TYR A 111 3.31 25.15 12.13
CA TYR A 111 4.45 24.29 12.41
C TYR A 111 4.38 22.98 11.62
N ASN A 112 3.23 22.31 11.61
CA ASN A 112 3.06 21.04 10.90
C ASN A 112 3.11 21.19 9.39
N LEU A 113 2.65 22.30 8.82
CA LEU A 113 2.87 22.60 7.41
C LEU A 113 4.37 22.69 7.10
N ALA A 114 5.12 23.45 7.89
CA ALA A 114 6.58 23.55 7.71
C ALA A 114 7.31 22.22 7.95
N LEU A 115 6.86 21.39 8.90
CA LEU A 115 7.43 20.06 9.16
C LEU A 115 7.15 19.10 8.00
N GLY A 116 5.92 19.11 7.46
CA GLY A 116 5.57 18.36 6.26
C GLY A 116 6.43 18.77 5.06
N ASP A 117 6.67 20.08 4.87
CA ASP A 117 7.54 20.58 3.80
C ASP A 117 8.98 20.04 3.94
N ARG A 118 9.54 20.05 5.16
CA ARG A 118 10.88 19.49 5.41
C ARG A 118 10.94 17.99 5.11
N ARG A 119 9.92 17.23 5.48
CA ARG A 119 9.83 15.78 5.21
C ARG A 119 9.74 15.47 3.72
N ALA A 120 8.88 16.19 2.99
CA ALA A 120 8.76 16.03 1.55
C ALA A 120 10.08 16.38 0.83
N ASN A 121 10.74 17.46 1.24
CA ASN A 121 12.03 17.84 0.68
C ASN A 121 13.15 16.85 1.04
N ALA A 122 13.16 16.28 2.24
CA ALA A 122 14.14 15.25 2.61
C ALA A 122 14.04 14.02 1.69
N ALA A 123 12.83 13.52 1.45
CA ALA A 123 12.59 12.42 0.52
C ALA A 123 12.96 12.81 -0.93
N LYS A 124 12.52 13.97 -1.42
CA LYS A 124 12.88 14.47 -2.77
C LYS A 124 14.39 14.57 -2.96
N ASN A 125 15.11 15.15 -2.01
CA ASN A 125 16.56 15.33 -2.11
C ASN A 125 17.28 13.97 -2.13
N PHE A 126 16.80 13.00 -1.36
CA PHE A 126 17.33 11.65 -1.40
C PHE A 126 17.10 10.98 -2.76
N LEU A 127 15.90 11.10 -3.35
CA LEU A 127 15.61 10.57 -4.69
C LEU A 127 16.52 11.21 -5.75
N ILE A 128 16.76 12.53 -5.68
CA ILE A 128 17.67 13.23 -6.59
C ILE A 128 19.12 12.74 -6.41
N ALA A 129 19.58 12.57 -5.18
CA ALA A 129 20.90 12.04 -4.89
C ALA A 129 21.09 10.60 -5.43
N ASN A 130 19.98 9.86 -5.60
CA ASN A 130 19.95 8.53 -6.21
C ASN A 130 19.59 8.56 -7.72
N GLY A 131 19.78 9.70 -8.38
CA GLY A 131 19.76 9.80 -9.84
C GLY A 131 18.41 10.16 -10.47
N VAL A 132 17.34 10.32 -9.69
CA VAL A 132 16.05 10.76 -10.24
C VAL A 132 16.14 12.24 -10.64
N ALA A 133 15.81 12.56 -11.89
CA ALA A 133 15.87 13.94 -12.37
C ALA A 133 14.92 14.85 -11.56
N GLY A 134 15.48 15.90 -10.93
CA GLY A 134 14.73 16.80 -10.07
C GLY A 134 13.57 17.55 -10.75
N THR A 135 13.62 17.69 -12.08
CA THR A 135 12.52 18.25 -12.89
C THR A 135 11.27 17.37 -12.92
N ARG A 136 11.40 16.07 -12.62
CA ARG A 136 10.29 15.11 -12.51
C ARG A 136 9.65 15.06 -11.12
N LEU A 137 10.24 15.79 -10.15
CA LEU A 137 9.87 15.69 -8.74
C LEU A 137 9.36 17.03 -8.21
N GLN A 138 8.12 17.02 -7.70
CA GLN A 138 7.51 18.14 -6.99
C GLN A 138 7.26 17.77 -5.54
N THR A 139 7.09 18.77 -4.67
CA THR A 139 6.77 18.58 -3.25
C THR A 139 5.52 19.37 -2.89
N VAL A 140 4.71 18.82 -2.00
CA VAL A 140 3.55 19.48 -1.38
C VAL A 140 3.52 19.10 0.08
N SER A 141 3.20 20.04 0.98
CA SER A 141 2.93 19.74 2.38
C SER A 141 1.46 19.89 2.70
N TYR A 142 0.90 18.87 3.34
CA TYR A 142 -0.42 18.93 3.96
C TYR A 142 -0.33 19.11 5.47
N GLY A 143 0.87 19.04 6.05
CA GLY A 143 1.05 19.01 7.49
C GLY A 143 0.09 18.01 8.14
N LYS A 144 -0.78 18.48 9.03
CA LYS A 144 -1.77 17.66 9.73
C LYS A 144 -3.17 17.64 9.11
N GLU A 145 -3.35 18.20 7.93
CA GLU A 145 -4.68 18.41 7.32
C GLU A 145 -5.23 17.19 6.59
N ARG A 146 -4.36 16.22 6.26
CA ARG A 146 -4.73 14.96 5.59
C ARG A 146 -4.22 13.75 6.38
N PRO A 147 -4.79 13.46 7.56
CA PRO A 147 -4.40 12.30 8.36
C PRO A 147 -4.78 11.00 7.62
N LEU A 148 -3.92 10.00 7.75
CA LEU A 148 -4.21 8.62 7.32
C LEU A 148 -5.03 7.89 8.39
N ALA A 149 -4.67 8.10 9.66
CA ALA A 149 -5.37 7.53 10.80
C ALA A 149 -5.86 8.65 11.72
N VAL A 150 -7.11 8.57 12.17
CA VAL A 150 -7.73 9.58 13.04
C VAL A 150 -7.93 8.98 14.42
N CYS A 151 -6.92 9.12 15.26
CA CYS A 151 -7.01 8.84 16.69
C CYS A 151 -5.86 9.54 17.45
N SER A 152 -6.03 9.66 18.77
CA SER A 152 -5.10 10.39 19.65
C SER A 152 -4.16 9.46 20.41
N ASP A 153 -3.53 8.52 19.69
CA ASP A 153 -2.51 7.62 20.24
C ASP A 153 -1.29 7.52 19.33
N GLU A 154 -0.20 6.98 19.89
CA GLU A 154 1.08 6.85 19.18
C GLU A 154 0.99 5.94 17.95
N ALA A 155 0.09 4.96 17.96
CA ALA A 155 -0.11 4.06 16.83
C ALA A 155 -0.72 4.78 15.62
N CYS A 156 -1.58 5.78 15.83
CA CYS A 156 -2.04 6.67 14.77
C CYS A 156 -0.98 7.70 14.38
N TYR A 157 -0.29 8.30 15.35
CA TYR A 157 0.68 9.35 15.07
C TYR A 157 1.80 8.86 14.16
N THR A 158 2.33 7.66 14.39
CA THR A 158 3.40 7.09 13.56
C THR A 158 2.98 6.87 12.10
N GLN A 159 1.69 6.55 11.86
CA GLN A 159 1.15 6.42 10.50
C GLN A 159 1.02 7.79 9.81
N ASN A 160 0.73 8.84 10.58
CA ASN A 160 0.56 10.20 10.07
C ASN A 160 1.88 10.93 9.82
N ARG A 161 2.95 10.61 10.55
CA ARG A 161 4.29 11.14 10.33
C ARG A 161 4.97 10.47 9.12
N ARG A 162 4.60 10.90 7.92
CA ARG A 162 5.07 10.28 6.68
C ARG A 162 5.37 11.27 5.56
N ALA A 163 6.09 10.78 4.56
CA ALA A 163 6.07 11.32 3.21
C ALA A 163 5.53 10.26 2.26
N VAL A 164 4.71 10.66 1.29
CA VAL A 164 4.10 9.76 0.28
C VAL A 164 4.52 10.21 -1.10
N THR A 165 5.08 9.30 -1.89
CA THR A 165 5.43 9.51 -3.28
C THR A 165 4.23 9.13 -4.14
N VAL A 166 3.56 10.11 -4.72
CA VAL A 166 2.41 9.91 -5.61
C VAL A 166 2.88 10.05 -7.05
N LEU A 167 2.69 8.99 -7.84
CA LEU A 167 3.04 9.00 -9.26
C LEU A 167 2.01 9.79 -10.08
N GLY A 168 2.50 10.69 -10.93
CA GLY A 168 1.76 11.26 -12.04
C GLY A 168 2.17 10.55 -13.33
N ALA A 169 1.22 9.96 -14.06
CA ALA A 169 1.49 9.50 -15.41
C ALA A 169 1.97 10.69 -16.26
N ALA A 170 3.05 10.55 -17.04
CA ALA A 170 3.28 11.51 -18.11
C ALA A 170 1.99 11.55 -18.94
N GLY A 171 1.42 12.74 -19.07
CA GLY A 171 0.31 12.96 -19.99
C GLY A 171 0.67 12.31 -21.32
N GLY A 172 -0.23 11.47 -21.83
CA GLY A 172 -0.15 11.00 -23.19
C GLY A 172 0.03 12.22 -24.09
N VAL A 173 1.11 12.23 -24.85
CA VAL A 173 1.18 12.99 -26.10
C VAL A 173 0.35 12.28 -27.15
#